data_AF-A0A9D2RBB4-F1
#
_entry.id   AF-A0A9D2RBB4-F1
#
_cell.length_a   1.000
_cell.length_b   1.000
_cell.length_c   1.000
_cell.angle_alpha   90.00
_cell.angle_beta   90.00
_cell.angle_gamma   90.00
#
_symmetry.space_group_name_H-M   'P 1'
#
loop_
_entity.id
_entity.type
_entity.pdbx_description
1 polymer ?
#
loop_
_entity_poly.entity_id
_entity_poly.type
_entity_poly.pdbx_seq_one_letter_code
_entity_poly.pdbx_strand_id
1 'polypeptide(L)'
;MTLAALRDYLKKAKEKYPVSTEFIKKYQQSPANKNGYVYYAWECGLTVCKQTADPNQKWHFLEAYTGLLLADPSNNITPSTDARIIYNRIRCPELLLWLAEAAGISPEKVQECADAAQEIIKTSAGSRSRNAAGNKIREMIPWEEIEKAIDLL
;
A
#
# COMPACT_ATOMS: atom_id res chain seq x y z
N MET A 1 -5.76 -13.36 10.46
CA MET A 1 -6.85 -12.38 10.67
C MET A 1 -7.68 -12.19 9.41
N THR A 2 -8.95 -11.74 9.53
CA THR A 2 -9.81 -11.46 8.36
C THR A 2 -9.55 -10.06 7.78
N LEU A 3 -9.97 -9.83 6.53
CA LEU A 3 -9.93 -8.51 5.90
C LEU A 3 -10.72 -7.47 6.71
N ALA A 4 -11.86 -7.84 7.28
CA ALA A 4 -12.63 -6.97 8.17
C ALA A 4 -11.79 -6.53 9.37
N ALA A 5 -11.14 -7.47 10.06
CA ALA A 5 -10.30 -7.18 11.21
C ALA A 5 -9.11 -6.27 10.83
N LEU A 6 -8.42 -6.56 9.72
CA LEU A 6 -7.33 -5.71 9.22
C LEU A 6 -7.83 -4.29 8.90
N ARG A 7 -8.97 -4.16 8.21
CA ARG A 7 -9.56 -2.85 7.90
C ARG A 7 -9.91 -2.09 9.18
N ASP A 8 -10.49 -2.74 10.17
CA ASP A 8 -10.87 -2.12 11.44
C ASP A 8 -9.66 -1.66 12.25
N TYR A 9 -8.56 -2.42 12.23
CA TYR A 9 -7.28 -1.98 12.76
C TYR A 9 -6.77 -0.72 12.02
N LEU A 10 -6.70 -0.76 10.69
CA LEU A 10 -6.14 0.32 9.88
C LEU A 10 -6.98 1.61 9.84
N LYS A 11 -8.29 1.56 10.15
CA LYS A 11 -9.10 2.76 10.37
C LYS A 11 -8.49 3.66 11.46
N LYS A 12 -7.87 3.07 12.48
CA LYS A 12 -7.24 3.76 13.61
C LYS A 12 -5.80 4.23 13.32
N ALA A 13 -5.18 3.73 12.25
CA ALA A 13 -3.82 4.11 11.86
C ALA A 13 -3.71 5.60 11.49
N LYS A 14 -2.50 6.14 11.35
CA LYS A 14 -2.32 7.49 10.81
C LYS A 14 -2.58 7.51 9.31
N GLU A 15 -3.01 8.64 8.78
CA GLU A 15 -3.19 8.81 7.33
C GLU A 15 -1.86 8.75 6.56
N LYS A 16 -0.81 9.27 7.19
CA LYS A 16 0.54 9.42 6.63
C LYS A 16 1.58 9.01 7.68
N TYR A 17 2.59 8.29 7.22
CA TYR A 17 3.78 7.91 7.99
C TYR A 17 5.05 8.35 7.26
N PRO A 18 6.17 8.60 7.96
CA PRO A 18 7.32 9.29 7.38
C PRO A 18 7.92 8.60 6.13
N VAL A 19 8.20 7.29 6.19
CA VAL A 19 8.94 6.60 5.12
C VAL A 19 8.09 6.48 3.86
N SER A 20 6.84 6.03 4.00
CA SER A 20 5.89 5.93 2.89
C SER A 20 5.58 7.30 2.26
N THR A 21 5.47 8.35 3.08
CA THR A 21 5.26 9.73 2.58
C THR A 21 6.42 10.21 1.72
N GLU A 22 7.66 10.04 2.19
CA GLU A 22 8.85 10.43 1.42
C GLU A 22 9.01 9.61 0.15
N PHE A 23 8.65 8.32 0.20
CA PHE A 23 8.63 7.47 -0.99
C PHE A 23 7.61 8.01 -2.02
N ILE A 24 6.39 8.35 -1.61
CA ILE A 24 5.34 8.86 -2.52
C ILE A 24 5.76 10.18 -3.16
N LYS A 25 6.33 11.11 -2.40
CA LYS A 25 6.79 12.42 -2.93
C LYS A 25 7.71 12.26 -4.15
N LYS A 26 8.47 11.17 -4.20
CA LYS A 26 9.39 10.83 -5.29
C LYS A 26 8.77 9.91 -6.34
N TYR A 27 7.96 8.93 -5.94
CA TYR A 27 7.55 7.80 -6.79
C TYR A 27 6.04 7.56 -6.84
N GLN A 28 5.20 8.56 -6.53
CA GLN A 28 3.75 8.45 -6.68
C GLN A 28 3.37 7.92 -8.07
N GLN A 29 2.42 6.98 -8.13
CA GLN A 29 1.87 6.52 -9.40
C GLN A 29 1.30 7.67 -10.23
N SER A 30 1.47 7.61 -11.55
CA SER A 30 0.99 8.65 -12.46
C SER A 30 -0.54 8.61 -12.60
N PRO A 31 -1.22 9.78 -12.65
CA PRO A 31 -2.65 9.85 -12.99
C PRO A 31 -2.94 9.41 -14.43
N ALA A 32 -1.93 9.24 -15.30
CA ALA A 32 -2.13 8.70 -16.65
C ALA A 32 -2.61 7.23 -16.65
N ASN A 33 -2.37 6.49 -15.55
CA ASN A 33 -2.90 5.14 -15.40
C ASN A 33 -4.37 5.20 -14.92
N LYS A 34 -5.30 5.04 -15.86
CA LYS A 34 -6.75 5.05 -15.58
C LYS A 34 -7.23 3.96 -14.63
N ASN A 35 -6.43 2.91 -14.44
CA ASN A 35 -6.72 1.83 -13.49
C ASN A 35 -6.00 2.01 -12.14
N GLY A 36 -5.32 3.15 -11.93
CA GLY A 36 -4.57 3.44 -10.71
C GLY A 36 -5.38 4.22 -9.69
N TYR A 37 -5.04 4.08 -8.40
CA TYR A 37 -5.74 4.78 -7.30
C TYR A 37 -5.65 6.30 -7.43
N VAL A 38 -4.59 6.83 -8.04
CA VAL A 38 -4.38 8.27 -8.25
C VAL A 38 -5.40 8.82 -9.25
N TYR A 39 -5.65 8.08 -10.33
CA TYR A 39 -6.69 8.46 -11.29
C TYR A 39 -8.08 8.35 -10.66
N TYR A 40 -8.34 7.26 -9.93
CA TYR A 40 -9.60 7.10 -9.19
C TYR A 40 -9.84 8.24 -8.19
N ALA A 41 -8.79 8.68 -7.47
CA ALA A 41 -8.88 9.81 -6.55
C ALA A 41 -9.27 11.10 -7.27
N TRP A 42 -8.68 11.36 -8.44
CA TRP A 42 -9.04 12.49 -9.28
C TRP A 42 -10.51 12.41 -9.74
N GLU A 43 -10.99 11.23 -10.17
CA GLU A 43 -12.40 11.03 -10.53
C GLU A 43 -13.35 11.27 -9.35
N CYS A 44 -12.94 10.94 -8.13
CA CYS A 44 -13.68 11.26 -6.91
C CYS A 44 -13.58 12.73 -6.47
N GLY A 45 -12.88 13.59 -7.21
CA GLY A 45 -12.70 15.00 -6.88
C GLY A 45 -11.72 15.25 -5.71
N LEU A 46 -10.88 14.27 -5.37
CA LEU A 46 -9.87 14.43 -4.32
C LEU A 46 -8.65 15.20 -4.83
N THR A 47 -7.93 15.81 -3.89
CA THR A 47 -6.63 16.42 -4.19
C THR A 47 -5.62 15.35 -4.55
N VAL A 48 -4.97 15.53 -5.71
CA VAL A 48 -3.84 14.72 -6.17
C VAL A 48 -2.61 15.60 -6.21
N CYS A 49 -1.68 15.38 -5.29
CA CYS A 49 -0.47 16.18 -5.17
C CYS A 49 0.67 15.34 -4.57
N LYS A 50 1.68 15.05 -5.39
CA LYS A 50 2.84 14.28 -4.92
C LYS A 50 3.59 14.97 -3.78
N GLN A 51 3.70 16.30 -3.81
CA GLN A 51 4.47 17.08 -2.82
C GLN A 51 3.88 16.96 -1.42
N THR A 52 2.56 16.81 -1.33
CA THR A 52 1.86 16.59 -0.06
C THR A 52 1.50 15.13 0.17
N ALA A 53 1.89 14.22 -0.73
CA ALA A 53 1.54 12.80 -0.73
C ALA A 53 0.02 12.56 -0.65
N ASP A 54 -0.73 13.33 -1.44
CA ASP A 54 -2.19 13.20 -1.58
C ASP A 54 -2.58 12.48 -2.88
N PRO A 55 -3.59 11.59 -2.86
CA PRO A 55 -4.41 11.24 -1.69
C PRO A 55 -3.62 10.41 -0.65
N ASN A 56 -4.04 10.50 0.62
CA ASN A 56 -3.34 9.81 1.70
C ASN A 56 -3.47 8.28 1.57
N GLN A 57 -2.53 7.55 2.18
CA GLN A 57 -2.44 6.09 1.97
C GLN A 57 -3.48 5.30 2.76
N LYS A 58 -4.02 5.86 3.84
CA LYS A 58 -5.19 5.26 4.50
C LYS A 58 -6.38 5.21 3.55
N TRP A 59 -6.69 6.31 2.87
CA TRP A 59 -7.74 6.36 1.86
C TRP A 59 -7.44 5.40 0.70
N HIS A 60 -6.20 5.36 0.24
CA HIS A 60 -5.78 4.40 -0.79
C HIS A 60 -6.08 2.95 -0.36
N PHE A 61 -5.73 2.55 0.86
CA PHE A 61 -6.00 1.19 1.34
C PHE A 61 -7.50 0.92 1.51
N LEU A 62 -8.19 1.78 2.27
CA LEU A 62 -9.57 1.54 2.73
C LEU A 62 -10.62 1.76 1.63
N GLU A 63 -10.48 2.83 0.85
CA GLU A 63 -11.48 3.20 -0.15
C GLU A 63 -11.08 2.67 -1.52
N ALA A 64 -9.93 3.11 -2.04
CA ALA A 64 -9.55 2.83 -3.41
C ALA A 64 -9.13 1.39 -3.68
N TYR A 65 -8.49 0.73 -2.71
CA TYR A 65 -8.01 -0.65 -2.92
C TYR A 65 -9.03 -1.66 -2.40
N THR A 66 -9.17 -1.77 -1.08
CA THR A 66 -10.03 -2.81 -0.50
C THR A 66 -11.52 -2.49 -0.60
N GLY A 67 -11.90 -1.21 -0.65
CA GLY A 67 -13.29 -0.79 -0.90
C GLY A 67 -13.77 -1.22 -2.29
N LEU A 68 -13.00 -0.92 -3.34
CA LEU A 68 -13.32 -1.37 -4.70
C LEU A 68 -13.33 -2.90 -4.84
N LEU A 69 -12.38 -3.61 -4.21
CA LEU A 69 -12.36 -5.08 -4.23
C LEU A 69 -13.61 -5.71 -3.59
N LEU A 70 -14.13 -5.10 -2.52
CA LEU A 70 -15.36 -5.54 -1.84
C LEU A 70 -16.63 -5.17 -2.60
N ALA A 71 -16.61 -4.05 -3.34
CA ALA A 71 -17.75 -3.56 -4.09
C ALA A 71 -18.01 -4.33 -5.40
N ASP A 72 -16.98 -4.94 -5.98
CA ASP A 72 -17.08 -5.73 -7.21
C ASP A 72 -17.10 -7.25 -6.90
N PRO A 73 -18.28 -7.91 -7.03
CA PRO A 73 -18.44 -9.32 -6.72
C PRO A 73 -17.53 -10.26 -7.53
N SER A 74 -17.05 -9.82 -8.69
CA SER A 74 -16.17 -10.63 -9.54
C SER A 74 -14.81 -10.90 -8.90
N ASN A 75 -14.41 -10.10 -7.91
CA ASN A 75 -13.17 -10.30 -7.17
C ASN A 75 -13.22 -11.49 -6.20
N ASN A 76 -14.41 -12.00 -5.87
CA ASN A 76 -14.63 -13.04 -4.85
C ASN A 76 -13.94 -12.71 -3.51
N ILE A 77 -13.97 -11.43 -3.13
CA ILE A 77 -13.45 -10.93 -1.86
C ILE A 77 -14.63 -10.54 -0.98
N THR A 78 -14.62 -11.00 0.26
CA THR A 78 -15.62 -10.67 1.28
C THR A 78 -14.92 -10.13 2.53
N PRO A 79 -15.65 -9.53 3.47
CA PRO A 79 -15.07 -9.11 4.75
C PRO A 79 -14.42 -10.27 5.53
N SER A 80 -14.85 -11.51 5.30
CA SER A 80 -14.29 -12.70 5.95
C SER A 80 -13.08 -13.30 5.22
N THR A 81 -12.69 -12.78 4.05
CA THR A 81 -11.50 -13.22 3.33
C THR A 81 -10.26 -13.08 4.21
N ASP A 82 -9.34 -14.05 4.14
CA ASP A 82 -8.03 -13.97 4.81
C ASP A 82 -7.27 -12.73 4.32
N ALA A 83 -6.89 -11.84 5.24
CA ALA A 83 -6.19 -10.60 4.92
C ALA A 83 -4.84 -10.85 4.23
N ARG A 84 -4.21 -12.02 4.43
CA ARG A 84 -3.01 -12.46 3.72
C ARG A 84 -3.20 -12.47 2.21
N ILE A 85 -4.37 -12.87 1.73
CA ILE A 85 -4.70 -12.89 0.30
C ILE A 85 -4.65 -11.46 -0.25
N ILE A 86 -5.20 -10.50 0.49
CA ILE A 86 -5.22 -9.09 0.10
C ILE A 86 -3.81 -8.52 0.09
N TYR A 87 -3.03 -8.77 1.14
CA TYR A 87 -1.63 -8.37 1.24
C TYR A 87 -0.81 -8.83 0.04
N ASN A 88 -0.90 -10.12 -0.30
CA ASN A 88 -0.15 -10.72 -1.40
C ASN A 88 -0.61 -10.22 -2.79
N ARG A 89 -1.82 -9.66 -2.90
CA ARG A 89 -2.32 -9.04 -4.14
C ARG A 89 -1.83 -7.61 -4.35
N ILE A 90 -1.42 -6.90 -3.30
CA ILE A 90 -0.94 -5.50 -3.43
C ILE A 90 0.31 -5.52 -4.30
N ARG A 91 0.42 -4.63 -5.30
CA ARG A 91 1.61 -4.56 -6.18
C ARG A 91 2.41 -3.28 -6.03
N CYS A 92 1.76 -2.22 -5.54
CA CYS A 92 2.37 -0.91 -5.42
C CYS A 92 3.26 -0.83 -4.16
N PRO A 93 4.53 -0.40 -4.30
CA PRO A 93 5.41 -0.19 -3.16
C PRO A 93 4.84 0.74 -2.09
N GLU A 94 4.17 1.82 -2.49
CA GLU A 94 3.71 2.86 -1.55
C GLU A 94 2.73 2.31 -0.51
N LEU A 95 1.81 1.46 -0.96
CA LEU A 95 0.80 0.87 -0.09
C LEU A 95 1.38 -0.18 0.84
N LEU A 96 2.37 -0.95 0.37
CA LEU A 96 3.07 -1.94 1.21
C LEU A 96 3.90 -1.26 2.31
N LEU A 97 4.63 -0.20 1.95
CA LEU A 97 5.42 0.57 2.93
C LEU A 97 4.49 1.22 3.97
N TRP A 98 3.39 1.84 3.54
CA TRP A 98 2.43 2.42 4.47
C TRP A 98 1.80 1.37 5.39
N LEU A 99 1.43 0.20 4.86
CA LEU A 99 0.88 -0.89 5.65
C LEU A 99 1.88 -1.37 6.71
N ALA A 100 3.17 -1.49 6.35
CA ALA A 100 4.22 -1.87 7.28
C ALA A 100 4.39 -0.83 8.42
N GLU A 101 4.43 0.47 8.10
CA GLU A 101 4.49 1.52 9.14
C GLU A 101 3.22 1.52 10.01
N ALA A 102 2.05 1.33 9.41
CA ALA A 102 0.77 1.26 10.13
C ALA A 102 0.66 0.03 11.05
N ALA A 103 1.27 -1.09 10.65
CA ALA A 103 1.36 -2.30 11.46
C ALA A 103 2.39 -2.20 12.59
N GLY A 104 3.22 -1.15 12.62
CA GLY A 104 4.24 -0.98 13.66
C GLY A 104 5.56 -1.69 13.38
N ILE A 105 5.84 -2.06 12.13
CA ILE A 105 7.18 -2.53 11.71
C ILE A 105 8.19 -1.40 11.96
N SER A 106 9.40 -1.75 12.42
CA SER A 106 10.39 -0.75 12.83
C SER A 106 10.76 0.21 11.69
N PRO A 107 10.92 1.51 11.96
CA PRO A 107 11.24 2.51 10.94
C PRO A 107 12.50 2.15 10.12
N GLU A 108 13.51 1.55 10.75
CA GLU A 108 14.75 1.13 10.11
C GLU A 108 14.47 0.08 9.03
N LYS A 109 13.67 -0.94 9.35
CA LYS A 109 13.34 -2.01 8.41
C LYS A 109 12.46 -1.50 7.27
N VAL A 110 11.49 -0.62 7.56
CA VAL A 110 10.68 0.01 6.50
C VAL A 110 11.56 0.85 5.58
N GLN A 111 12.52 1.60 6.12
CA GLN A 111 13.46 2.40 5.35
C GLN A 111 14.34 1.52 4.44
N GLU A 112 14.87 0.41 4.95
CA GLU A 112 15.62 -0.57 4.13
C GLU A 112 14.77 -1.11 2.96
N CYS A 113 13.50 -1.42 3.21
CA CYS A 113 12.57 -1.86 2.16
C CYS A 113 12.31 -0.76 1.13
N ALA A 114 12.16 0.48 1.58
CA ALA A 114 11.98 1.63 0.71
C ALA A 114 13.20 1.85 -0.19
N ASP A 115 14.41 1.76 0.37
CA ASP A 115 15.64 1.94 -0.40
C ASP A 115 15.85 0.81 -1.42
N ALA A 116 15.60 -0.45 -1.05
CA ALA A 116 15.62 -1.57 -1.98
C ALA A 116 14.61 -1.39 -3.13
N ALA A 117 13.40 -0.94 -2.82
CA ALA A 117 12.38 -0.64 -3.82
C ALA A 117 12.80 0.51 -4.76
N GLN A 118 13.42 1.55 -4.23
CA GLN A 118 13.93 2.68 -5.02
C GLN A 118 15.02 2.25 -5.99
N GLU A 119 15.99 1.45 -5.54
CA GLU A 119 17.07 0.97 -6.41
C GLU A 119 16.54 0.12 -7.56
N ILE A 120 15.55 -0.75 -7.30
CA ILE A 120 14.88 -1.51 -8.36
C ILE A 120 14.21 -0.58 -9.38
N ILE A 121 13.48 0.44 -8.91
CA ILE A 121 12.77 1.38 -9.78
C ILE A 121 13.74 2.19 -10.66
N LYS A 122 14.87 2.63 -10.11
CA LYS A 122 15.88 3.42 -10.83
C LYS A 122 16.65 2.62 -11.87
N THR A 123 17.01 1.38 -11.55
CA THR A 123 17.91 0.56 -12.36
C THR A 123 17.19 -0.30 -13.41
N SER A 124 15.90 -0.55 -13.23
CA SER A 124 15.12 -1.38 -14.15
C SER A 124 14.57 -0.58 -15.33
N ALA A 125 14.99 -0.93 -16.55
CA ALA A 125 14.41 -0.40 -17.78
C ALA A 125 13.09 -1.14 -18.10
N GLY A 126 11.95 -0.69 -17.55
CA GLY A 126 10.65 -1.21 -17.97
C GLY A 126 9.47 -0.86 -17.06
N SER A 127 8.25 -0.94 -17.63
CA SER A 127 6.98 -0.64 -16.95
C SER A 127 6.64 -1.57 -15.79
N ARG A 128 7.37 -2.68 -15.62
CA ARG A 128 7.17 -3.67 -14.54
C ARG A 128 8.08 -3.45 -13.32
N SER A 129 8.99 -2.48 -13.36
CA SER A 129 9.94 -2.21 -12.26
C SER A 129 9.25 -2.00 -10.91
N ARG A 130 8.08 -1.34 -10.91
CA ARG A 130 7.28 -1.12 -9.70
C ARG A 130 6.70 -2.40 -9.11
N ASN A 131 6.26 -3.33 -9.96
CA ASN A 131 5.75 -4.63 -9.50
C ASN A 131 6.89 -5.46 -8.89
N ALA A 132 8.09 -5.40 -9.49
CA ALA A 132 9.28 -6.04 -8.95
C ALA A 132 9.68 -5.42 -7.59
N ALA A 133 9.62 -4.09 -7.47
CA ALA A 133 9.83 -3.41 -6.19
C ALA A 133 8.81 -3.82 -5.12
N GLY A 134 7.52 -3.94 -5.48
CA GLY A 134 6.50 -4.44 -4.57
C GLY A 134 6.72 -5.89 -4.14
N ASN A 135 7.12 -6.77 -5.08
CA ASN A 135 7.52 -8.13 -4.75
C ASN A 135 8.69 -8.15 -3.76
N LYS A 136 9.71 -7.31 -4.00
CA LYS A 136 10.87 -7.23 -3.10
C LYS A 136 10.49 -6.82 -1.68
N ILE A 137 9.57 -5.85 -1.52
CA ILE A 137 9.07 -5.46 -0.21
C ILE A 137 8.37 -6.63 0.49
N ARG A 138 7.55 -7.41 -0.22
CA ARG A 138 6.89 -8.61 0.36
C ARG A 138 7.86 -9.72 0.74
N GLU A 139 8.97 -9.86 0.03
CA GLU A 139 10.03 -10.80 0.41
C GLU A 139 10.71 -10.36 1.72
N MET A 140 10.91 -9.05 1.91
CA MET A 140 11.57 -8.48 3.09
C MET A 140 10.64 -8.38 4.31
N ILE A 141 9.34 -8.17 4.07
CA ILE A 141 8.28 -8.11 5.06
C ILE A 141 7.17 -9.06 4.60
N PRO A 142 7.25 -10.36 4.92
CA PRO A 142 6.17 -11.29 4.61
C PRO A 142 4.92 -10.98 5.45
N TRP A 143 3.78 -11.53 5.05
CA TRP A 143 2.51 -11.31 5.74
C TRP A 143 2.58 -11.65 7.23
N GLU A 144 3.26 -12.75 7.57
CA GLU A 144 3.38 -13.26 8.93
C GLU A 144 4.01 -12.22 9.87
N GLU A 145 4.87 -11.35 9.34
CA GLU A 145 5.47 -10.26 10.11
C GLU A 145 4.49 -9.10 10.34
N ILE A 146 3.70 -8.75 9.32
CA ILE A 146 2.62 -7.76 9.45
C ILE A 146 1.58 -8.23 10.47
N GLU A 147 1.14 -9.48 10.35
CA GLU A 147 0.15 -10.08 11.24
C GLU A 147 0.65 -10.09 12.70
N LYS A 148 1.89 -10.55 12.92
CA LYS A 148 2.50 -10.53 14.24
C LYS A 148 2.63 -9.12 14.81
N ALA A 149 2.99 -8.13 14.00
CA ALA A 149 3.15 -6.75 14.46
C ALA A 149 1.81 -6.13 14.90
N ILE A 150 0.72 -6.44 14.19
CA ILE A 150 -0.64 -6.02 14.55
C ILE A 150 -1.12 -6.71 15.83
N ASP A 151 -0.87 -8.01 15.99
CA ASP A 151 -1.34 -8.80 17.15
C ASP A 151 -0.61 -8.44 18.47
N LEU A 152 0.52 -7.75 18.39
CA LEU A 152 1.31 -7.30 19.55
C LEU A 152 0.88 -5.90 20.08
N LEU A 153 -0.15 -5.29 19.49
CA LEU A 153 -0.64 -3.93 19.80
C LEU A 153 -2.06 -3.95 20.37
#